data_AF-A0A4V1V6V1-F1
#
_entry.id   AF-A0A4V1V6V1-F1
#
_cell.length_a   1.000
_cell.length_b   1.000
_cell.length_c   1.000
_cell.angle_alpha   90.00
_cell.angle_beta   90.00
_cell.angle_gamma   90.00
#
_symmetry.space_group_name_H-M   'P 1'
#
loop_
_entity.id
_entity.type
_entity.pdbx_description
1 polymer ?
#
loop_
_entity_poly.entity_id
_entity_poly.type
_entity_poly.pdbx_seq_one_letter_code
_entity_poly.pdbx_strand_id
1 'polypeptide(L)'
;MAESGNQADADRLAELQAQVDRIEQKIDRMLGLYDALGLIAAGFPARVIGALHSMSPAEHVALQMVLDRRSNHEIAVCLDVDEARVAEWVASVTGKLGASSRAEIRQKVQPVMDAIPAEEYATASGGIPKDWNNRYGVGGIPDPYRRIYHPDPD
;
A
#
# COMPACT_ATOMS: atom_id res chain seq x y z
N MET A 1 -4.87 30.32 38.81
CA MET A 1 -6.11 29.52 38.64
C MET A 1 -6.65 29.52 37.21
N ALA A 2 -6.33 30.51 36.35
CA ALA A 2 -6.75 30.50 34.93
C ALA A 2 -5.96 29.51 34.04
N GLU A 3 -4.71 29.18 34.39
CA GLU A 3 -3.86 28.29 33.57
C GLU A 3 -4.29 26.82 33.58
N SER A 4 -4.94 26.34 34.65
CA SER A 4 -5.37 24.94 34.77
C SER A 4 -6.58 24.59 33.90
N GLY A 5 -7.42 25.57 33.53
CA GLY A 5 -8.54 25.35 32.59
C GLY A 5 -8.05 25.17 31.16
N ASN A 6 -7.05 25.96 30.75
CA ASN A 6 -6.52 25.95 29.39
C ASN A 6 -5.77 24.64 29.05
N GLN A 7 -5.10 24.03 30.05
CA GLN A 7 -4.44 22.73 29.87
C GLN A 7 -5.45 21.58 29.71
N ALA A 8 -6.51 21.57 30.52
CA ALA A 8 -7.54 20.52 30.45
C ALA A 8 -8.31 20.56 29.11
N ASP A 9 -8.54 21.75 28.57
CA ASP A 9 -9.17 21.93 27.25
C ASP A 9 -8.24 21.46 26.12
N ALA A 10 -6.94 21.74 26.20
CA ALA A 10 -5.94 21.27 25.24
C ALA A 10 -5.83 19.74 25.22
N ASP A 11 -5.80 19.10 26.40
CA ASP A 11 -5.73 17.65 26.53
C ASP A 11 -6.99 16.98 25.94
N ARG A 12 -8.17 17.57 26.18
CA ARG A 12 -9.44 17.07 25.64
C ARG A 12 -9.52 17.24 24.11
N LEU A 13 -8.97 18.33 23.57
CA LEU A 13 -8.86 18.52 22.12
C LEU A 13 -7.93 17.48 21.48
N ALA A 14 -6.78 17.19 22.09
CA ALA A 14 -5.86 16.17 21.62
C ALA A 14 -6.50 14.76 21.64
N GLU A 15 -7.26 14.43 22.69
CA GLU A 15 -7.97 13.16 22.79
C GLU A 15 -9.06 13.02 21.71
N LEU A 16 -9.83 14.10 21.48
CA LEU A 16 -10.83 14.14 20.41
C LEU A 16 -10.19 13.99 19.03
N GLN A 17 -9.06 14.66 18.78
CA GLN A 17 -8.32 14.51 17.53
C GLN A 17 -7.89 13.06 17.31
N ALA A 18 -7.30 12.42 18.32
CA ALA A 18 -6.93 11.01 18.23
C ALA A 18 -8.13 10.07 18.04
N GLN A 19 -9.32 10.44 18.54
CA GLN A 19 -10.55 9.69 18.25
C GLN A 19 -11.01 9.87 16.80
N VAL A 20 -10.95 11.08 16.26
CA VAL A 20 -11.28 11.37 14.85
C VAL A 20 -10.35 10.59 13.92
N ASP A 21 -9.03 10.64 14.14
CA ASP A 21 -8.05 9.93 13.31
C ASP A 21 -8.31 8.41 13.30
N ARG A 22 -8.70 7.84 14.45
CA ARG A 22 -9.08 6.42 14.55
C ARG A 22 -10.37 6.10 13.81
N ILE A 23 -11.33 7.02 13.76
CA ILE A 23 -12.59 6.84 13.04
C ILE A 23 -12.33 6.91 11.54
N GLU A 24 -11.54 7.87 11.07
CA GLU A 24 -11.13 7.99 9.66
C GLU A 24 -10.46 6.70 9.18
N GLN A 25 -9.47 6.20 9.93
CA GLN A 25 -8.82 4.92 9.62
C GLN A 25 -9.80 3.72 9.55
N LYS A 26 -10.88 3.73 10.33
CA LYS A 26 -11.90 2.67 10.28
C LYS A 26 -12.82 2.85 9.09
N ILE A 27 -13.22 4.07 8.76
CA ILE A 27 -14.06 4.38 7.59
C ILE A 27 -13.31 4.01 6.31
N ASP A 28 -12.04 4.38 6.19
CA ASP A 28 -11.22 4.02 5.02
C ASP A 28 -11.11 2.50 4.85
N ARG A 29 -10.94 1.76 5.96
CA ARG A 29 -10.98 0.29 5.92
C ARG A 29 -12.35 -0.26 5.51
N MET A 30 -13.45 0.32 5.99
CA MET A 30 -14.80 -0.15 5.62
C MET A 30 -15.13 0.15 4.17
N LEU A 31 -14.77 1.34 3.67
CA LEU A 31 -14.96 1.72 2.27
C LEU A 31 -14.14 0.79 1.36
N GLY A 32 -12.88 0.53 1.70
CA GLY A 32 -12.06 -0.46 0.99
C GLY A 32 -12.65 -1.88 1.01
N LEU A 33 -13.42 -2.26 2.04
CA LEU A 33 -14.13 -3.54 2.05
C LEU A 33 -15.32 -3.59 1.09
N TYR A 34 -16.03 -2.47 0.87
CA TYR A 34 -17.14 -2.44 -0.09
C TYR A 34 -16.65 -2.58 -1.53
N ASP A 35 -15.55 -1.91 -1.88
CA ASP A 35 -14.92 -2.03 -3.20
C ASP A 35 -14.40 -3.47 -3.40
N ALA A 36 -13.79 -4.05 -2.36
CA ALA A 36 -13.36 -5.44 -2.37
C ALA A 36 -14.51 -6.43 -2.62
N LEU A 37 -15.73 -6.18 -2.10
CA LEU A 37 -16.88 -7.04 -2.33
C LEU A 37 -17.31 -7.08 -3.80
N GLY A 38 -17.22 -5.95 -4.52
CA GLY A 38 -17.50 -5.88 -5.95
C GLY A 38 -16.57 -6.79 -6.77
N LEU A 39 -15.27 -6.73 -6.48
CA LEU A 39 -14.26 -7.59 -7.11
C LEU A 39 -14.48 -9.07 -6.75
N ILE A 40 -14.81 -9.39 -5.50
CA ILE A 40 -15.12 -10.77 -5.10
C ILE A 40 -16.34 -11.31 -5.85
N ALA A 41 -17.40 -10.51 -5.97
CA ALA A 41 -18.59 -10.87 -6.74
C ALA A 41 -18.27 -11.08 -8.24
N ALA A 42 -17.29 -10.35 -8.77
CA ALA A 42 -16.76 -10.53 -10.12
C ALA A 42 -15.83 -11.76 -10.29
N GLY A 43 -15.64 -12.58 -9.24
CA GLY A 43 -14.89 -13.83 -9.30
C GLY A 43 -13.41 -13.72 -8.95
N PHE A 44 -12.95 -12.56 -8.46
CA PHE A 44 -11.56 -12.42 -8.01
C PHE A 44 -11.32 -13.16 -6.69
N PRO A 45 -10.12 -13.76 -6.47
CA PRO A 45 -9.83 -14.47 -5.23
C PRO A 45 -9.89 -13.52 -4.02
N ALA A 46 -10.84 -13.75 -3.11
CA ALA A 46 -11.07 -12.87 -1.95
C ALA A 46 -9.83 -12.62 -1.09
N ARG A 47 -8.96 -13.62 -0.96
CA ARG A 47 -7.70 -13.48 -0.23
C ARG A 47 -6.74 -12.48 -0.89
N VAL A 48 -6.65 -12.49 -2.23
CA VAL A 48 -5.76 -11.57 -2.96
C VAL A 48 -6.32 -10.16 -2.87
N ILE A 49 -7.63 -9.97 -3.06
CA ILE A 49 -8.26 -8.66 -2.94
C ILE A 49 -8.12 -8.11 -1.52
N GLY A 50 -8.44 -8.91 -0.51
CA GLY A 50 -8.25 -8.50 0.89
C GLY A 50 -6.79 -8.17 1.22
N ALA A 51 -5.84 -8.89 0.64
CA ALA A 51 -4.42 -8.59 0.80
C ALA A 51 -4.08 -7.23 0.17
N LEU A 52 -4.53 -6.95 -1.07
CA LEU A 52 -4.30 -5.66 -1.74
C LEU A 52 -4.81 -4.49 -0.90
N HIS A 53 -6.05 -4.52 -0.40
CA HIS A 53 -6.58 -3.45 0.44
C HIS A 53 -5.91 -3.33 1.83
N SER A 54 -5.13 -4.32 2.24
CA SER A 54 -4.38 -4.28 3.50
C SER A 54 -2.92 -3.84 3.33
N MET A 55 -2.44 -3.68 2.09
CA MET A 55 -1.06 -3.30 1.79
C MET A 55 -0.85 -1.80 1.96
N SER A 56 0.37 -1.41 2.36
CA SER A 56 0.79 -0.02 2.29
C SER A 56 1.19 0.36 0.86
N PRO A 57 1.23 1.66 0.50
CA PRO A 57 1.70 2.08 -0.82
C PRO A 57 3.11 1.55 -1.17
N ALA A 58 4.02 1.47 -0.20
CA ALA A 58 5.36 0.91 -0.38
C ALA A 58 5.34 -0.59 -0.70
N GLU A 59 4.44 -1.34 -0.06
CA GLU A 59 4.24 -2.75 -0.35
C GLU A 59 3.62 -2.96 -1.73
N HIS A 60 2.73 -2.08 -2.20
CA HIS A 60 2.19 -2.11 -3.57
C HIS A 60 3.28 -1.89 -4.62
N VAL A 61 4.14 -0.90 -4.39
CA VAL A 61 5.29 -0.63 -5.25
C VAL A 61 6.24 -1.83 -5.28
N ALA A 62 6.59 -2.38 -4.11
CA ALA A 62 7.40 -3.59 -4.03
C ALA A 62 6.74 -4.79 -4.74
N LEU A 63 5.42 -4.97 -4.60
CA LEU A 63 4.65 -6.00 -5.29
C LEU A 63 4.76 -5.86 -6.81
N GLN A 64 4.56 -4.67 -7.38
CA GLN A 64 4.69 -4.46 -8.82
C GLN A 64 6.09 -4.83 -9.33
N MET A 65 7.14 -4.47 -8.60
CA MET A 65 8.51 -4.83 -8.97
C MET A 65 8.81 -6.33 -8.79
N VAL A 66 8.17 -7.01 -7.83
CA VAL A 66 8.23 -8.48 -7.68
C VAL A 66 7.58 -9.18 -8.89
N LEU A 67 6.47 -8.62 -9.38
CA LEU A 67 5.77 -9.12 -10.57
C LEU A 67 6.66 -9.00 -11.82
N ASP A 68 7.41 -7.90 -11.92
CA ASP A 68 8.44 -7.64 -12.92
C ASP A 68 9.77 -8.39 -12.70
N ARG A 69 9.79 -9.35 -11.76
CA ARG A 69 10.93 -10.25 -11.47
C ARG A 69 12.20 -9.56 -10.97
N ARG A 70 12.12 -8.31 -10.52
CA ARG A 70 13.26 -7.61 -9.92
C ARG A 70 13.68 -8.27 -8.62
N SER A 71 14.96 -8.18 -8.27
CA SER A 71 15.55 -8.59 -7.00
C SER A 71 15.34 -7.51 -5.92
N ASN A 72 15.57 -7.83 -4.65
CA ASN A 72 15.48 -6.83 -3.57
C ASN A 72 16.49 -5.70 -3.79
N HIS A 73 17.71 -6.03 -4.26
CA HIS A 73 18.72 -5.06 -4.62
C HIS A 73 18.26 -4.09 -5.72
N GLU A 74 17.69 -4.60 -6.82
CA GLU A 74 17.18 -3.74 -7.89
C GLU A 74 16.01 -2.86 -7.44
N ILE A 75 15.16 -3.36 -6.54
CA ILE A 75 14.09 -2.58 -5.92
C ILE A 75 14.69 -1.48 -5.03
N ALA A 76 15.67 -1.80 -4.21
CA ALA A 76 16.35 -0.87 -3.32
C ALA A 76 16.97 0.30 -4.10
N VAL A 77 17.70 -0.01 -5.17
CA VAL A 77 18.30 1.00 -6.06
C VAL A 77 17.24 1.86 -6.75
N CYS A 78 16.15 1.25 -7.20
CA CYS A 78 15.07 1.96 -7.89
C CYS A 78 14.28 2.91 -6.98
N LEU A 79 14.04 2.48 -5.74
CA LEU A 79 13.27 3.22 -4.75
C LEU A 79 14.14 4.13 -3.90
N ASP A 80 15.47 4.00 -4.00
CA ASP A 80 16.46 4.75 -3.21
C ASP A 80 16.26 4.55 -1.70
N VAL A 81 16.17 3.28 -1.31
CA VAL A 81 16.03 2.84 0.09
C VAL A 81 16.95 1.67 0.38
N ASP A 82 17.18 1.38 1.67
CA ASP A 82 17.99 0.22 2.07
C ASP A 82 17.36 -1.11 1.63
N GLU A 83 18.21 -2.05 1.18
CA GLU A 83 17.77 -3.39 0.77
C GLU A 83 17.09 -4.17 1.90
N ALA A 84 17.48 -3.91 3.16
CA ALA A 84 16.81 -4.48 4.34
C ALA A 84 15.35 -4.04 4.44
N ARG A 85 15.06 -2.78 4.15
CA ARG A 85 13.69 -2.24 4.13
C ARG A 85 12.85 -2.91 3.06
N VAL A 86 13.42 -3.09 1.86
CA VAL A 86 12.74 -3.83 0.78
C VAL A 86 12.44 -5.27 1.20
N ALA A 87 13.39 -5.93 1.89
CA ALA A 87 13.18 -7.28 2.38
C ALA A 87 12.00 -7.37 3.35
N GLU A 88 11.84 -6.38 4.25
CA GLU A 88 10.67 -6.27 5.14
C GLU A 88 9.36 -6.12 4.36
N TRP A 89 9.31 -5.23 3.36
CA TRP A 89 8.12 -5.05 2.53
C TRP A 89 7.76 -6.31 1.74
N VAL A 90 8.74 -6.96 1.11
CA VAL A 90 8.52 -8.21 0.37
C VAL A 90 8.07 -9.34 1.31
N ALA A 91 8.63 -9.44 2.51
CA ALA A 91 8.19 -10.42 3.51
C ALA A 91 6.73 -10.16 3.94
N SER A 92 6.37 -8.90 4.18
CA SER A 92 5.00 -8.49 4.50
C SER A 92 4.02 -8.85 3.37
N VAL A 93 4.35 -8.50 2.12
CA VAL A 93 3.56 -8.86 0.92
C VAL A 93 3.38 -10.37 0.81
N THR A 94 4.46 -11.13 1.00
CA THR A 94 4.45 -12.61 0.98
C THR A 94 3.49 -13.16 2.03
N GLY A 95 3.55 -12.63 3.27
CA GLY A 95 2.67 -13.02 4.37
C GLY A 95 1.20 -12.70 4.10
N LYS A 96 0.89 -11.48 3.64
CA LYS A 96 -0.49 -11.03 3.33
C LYS A 96 -1.12 -11.89 2.23
N LEU A 97 -0.35 -12.23 1.20
CA LEU A 97 -0.82 -13.08 0.10
C LEU A 97 -0.89 -14.58 0.46
N GLY A 98 -0.31 -14.98 1.59
CA GLY A 98 -0.15 -16.40 1.93
C GLY A 98 0.62 -17.16 0.85
N ALA A 99 1.68 -16.55 0.33
CA ALA A 99 2.60 -17.18 -0.60
C ALA A 99 3.86 -17.66 0.14
N SER A 100 4.57 -18.62 -0.44
CA SER A 100 5.82 -19.18 0.09
C SER A 100 7.03 -18.74 -0.72
N SER A 101 6.83 -18.15 -1.91
CA SER A 101 7.90 -17.68 -2.78
C SER A 101 7.45 -16.54 -3.71
N ARG A 102 8.41 -15.77 -4.24
CA ARG A 102 8.14 -14.75 -5.28
C ARG A 102 7.51 -15.35 -6.54
N ALA A 103 7.86 -16.58 -6.90
CA ALA A 103 7.26 -17.26 -8.04
C ALA A 103 5.78 -17.55 -7.80
N GLU A 104 5.42 -17.97 -6.59
CA GLU A 104 4.04 -18.19 -6.20
C GLU A 104 3.24 -16.89 -6.11
N ILE A 105 3.85 -15.78 -5.63
CA ILE A 105 3.24 -14.44 -5.70
C ILE A 105 2.84 -14.12 -7.14
N ARG A 106 3.78 -14.25 -8.10
CA ARG A 106 3.49 -14.01 -9.51
C ARG A 106 2.37 -14.88 -10.05
N GLN A 107 2.42 -16.18 -9.78
CA GLN A 107 1.41 -17.12 -10.25
C GLN A 107 0.00 -16.77 -9.73
N LYS A 108 -0.10 -16.35 -8.46
CA LYS A 108 -1.38 -16.00 -7.81
C LYS A 108 -1.89 -14.62 -8.21
N VAL A 109 -1.00 -13.63 -8.30
CA VAL A 109 -1.37 -12.22 -8.37
C VAL A 109 -1.38 -11.69 -9.80
N GLN A 110 -0.55 -12.21 -10.70
CA GLN A 110 -0.50 -11.71 -12.08
C GLN A 110 -1.87 -11.74 -12.78
N PRO A 111 -2.65 -12.85 -12.74
CA PRO A 111 -3.97 -12.87 -13.38
C PRO A 111 -4.95 -11.85 -12.78
N VAL A 112 -4.81 -11.57 -11.48
CA VAL A 112 -5.63 -10.56 -10.78
C VAL A 112 -5.23 -9.15 -11.22
N MET A 113 -3.93 -8.86 -11.30
CA MET A 113 -3.41 -7.56 -11.76
C MET A 113 -3.77 -7.26 -13.22
N ASP A 114 -3.77 -8.30 -14.06
CA ASP A 114 -4.14 -8.19 -15.47
C ASP A 114 -5.63 -7.86 -15.62
N ALA A 115 -6.48 -8.44 -14.77
CA ALA A 115 -7.93 -8.30 -14.87
C ALA A 115 -8.53 -7.16 -14.04
N ILE A 116 -7.91 -6.74 -12.94
CA ILE A 116 -8.44 -5.68 -12.07
C ILE A 116 -8.48 -4.33 -12.81
N PRO A 117 -9.58 -3.56 -12.74
CA PRO A 117 -9.63 -2.22 -13.30
C PRO A 117 -8.55 -1.30 -12.69
N ALA A 118 -8.12 -0.31 -13.47
CA ALA A 118 -7.04 0.58 -13.03
C ALA A 118 -7.48 1.46 -11.85
N GLU A 119 -8.73 1.97 -11.87
CA GLU A 119 -9.29 2.75 -10.77
C GLU A 119 -9.39 1.96 -9.46
N GLU A 120 -9.80 0.70 -9.54
CA GLU A 120 -9.94 -0.19 -8.38
C GLU A 120 -8.57 -0.46 -7.74
N TYR A 121 -7.56 -0.76 -8.56
CA TYR A 121 -6.21 -0.93 -8.05
C TYR A 121 -5.66 0.35 -7.43
N ALA A 122 -5.85 1.51 -8.09
CA ALA A 122 -5.38 2.79 -7.57
C ALA A 122 -6.02 3.13 -6.22
N THR A 123 -7.30 2.78 -6.04
CA THR A 123 -7.99 2.94 -4.75
C THR A 123 -7.38 2.03 -3.68
N ALA A 124 -7.19 0.74 -3.99
CA ALA A 124 -6.57 -0.21 -3.06
C ALA A 124 -5.13 0.17 -2.67
N SER A 125 -4.37 0.77 -3.59
CA SER A 125 -2.95 1.08 -3.41
C SER A 125 -2.66 2.43 -2.75
N GLY A 126 -3.69 3.19 -2.37
CA GLY A 126 -3.52 4.56 -1.88
C GLY A 126 -3.10 5.56 -2.96
N GLY A 127 -3.43 5.29 -4.22
CA GLY A 127 -3.23 6.17 -5.36
C GLY A 127 -2.10 5.77 -6.32
N ILE A 128 -1.43 4.64 -6.11
CA ILE A 128 -0.37 4.14 -7.00
C ILE A 128 -0.99 3.48 -8.25
N PRO A 129 -0.69 3.94 -9.48
CA PRO A 129 -1.18 3.31 -10.70
C PRO A 129 -0.70 1.87 -10.83
N LYS A 130 -1.53 0.97 -11.39
CA LYS A 130 -1.17 -0.45 -11.58
C LYS A 130 -0.01 -0.68 -12.56
N ASP A 131 0.28 0.31 -13.39
CA ASP A 131 1.37 0.32 -14.37
C ASP A 131 2.52 1.25 -13.98
N TRP A 132 2.58 1.66 -12.70
CA TRP A 132 3.61 2.55 -12.17
C TRP A 132 5.03 2.06 -12.51
N ASN A 133 5.34 0.78 -12.28
CA ASN A 133 6.67 0.21 -12.55
C ASN A 133 7.06 0.23 -14.05
N ASN A 134 6.10 0.33 -14.96
CA ASN A 134 6.37 0.43 -16.40
C ASN A 134 6.76 1.85 -16.82
N ARG A 135 6.42 2.87 -16.01
CA ARG A 135 6.52 4.28 -16.37
C ARG A 135 7.56 5.03 -15.54
N TYR A 136 7.81 4.59 -14.31
CA TYR A 136 8.62 5.28 -13.32
C TYR A 136 9.64 4.31 -12.71
N GLY A 137 10.82 4.80 -12.31
CA GLY A 137 11.90 3.96 -11.75
C GLY A 137 12.99 3.53 -12.74
N VAL A 138 12.93 3.97 -14.01
CA VAL A 138 13.98 3.75 -15.01
C VAL A 138 14.27 5.06 -15.74
N GLY A 139 15.53 5.50 -15.78
CA GLY A 139 15.97 6.62 -16.63
C GLY A 139 15.85 8.03 -16.03
N GLY A 140 15.74 8.18 -14.71
CA GLY A 140 15.83 9.50 -14.05
C GLY A 140 14.59 10.39 -14.20
N ILE A 141 13.46 9.85 -14.66
CA ILE A 141 12.18 10.55 -14.64
C ILE A 141 11.75 10.68 -13.16
N PRO A 142 11.49 11.90 -12.66
CA PRO A 142 10.97 12.08 -11.31
C PRO A 142 9.67 11.31 -11.13
N ASP A 143 9.60 10.50 -10.08
CA ASP A 143 8.40 9.75 -9.76
C ASP A 143 7.39 10.65 -9.01
N PRO A 144 6.26 11.01 -9.64
CA PRO A 144 5.27 11.90 -9.02
C PRO A 144 4.54 11.25 -7.83
N TYR A 145 4.66 9.94 -7.67
CA TYR A 145 4.05 9.17 -6.58
C TYR A 145 5.03 8.89 -5.43
N ARG A 146 6.30 9.31 -5.54
CA ARG A 146 7.32 9.07 -4.50
C ARG A 146 6.86 9.48 -3.11
N ARG A 147 6.17 10.63 -3.01
CA ARG A 147 5.62 11.15 -1.74
C ARG A 147 4.63 10.24 -1.03
N ILE A 148 4.02 9.28 -1.74
CA ILE A 148 2.97 8.41 -1.21
C ILE A 148 3.57 7.19 -0.51
N TYR A 149 4.71 6.70 -1.00
CA TYR A 149 5.29 5.43 -0.55
C TYR A 149 6.68 5.56 0.08
N HIS A 150 7.43 6.62 -0.24
CA HIS A 150 8.80 6.79 0.24
C HIS A 150 8.79 7.21 1.72
N PRO A 151 9.63 6.60 2.58
CA PRO A 151 9.65 6.91 4.01
C PRO A 151 10.11 8.34 4.32
N ASP A 152 11.02 8.87 3.50
CA ASP A 152 11.53 10.24 3.57
C ASP A 152 11.13 10.99 2.30
N PRO A 153 9.87 11.45 2.19
CA PRO A 153 9.43 12.18 1.02
C PRO A 153 10.06 13.59 1.05
N ASP A 154 10.99 13.86 0.14
CA ASP A 154 11.53 15.21 -0.10
C ASP A 154 10.41 16.24 -0.38
#